data_AF-A0AAW5QYC5-F1
#
_entry.id   AF-A0AAW5QYC5-F1
#
_cell.length_a   1.000
_cell.length_b   1.000
_cell.length_c   1.000
_cell.angle_alpha   90.00
_cell.angle_beta   90.00
_cell.angle_gamma   90.00
#
_symmetry.space_group_name_H-M   'P 1'
#
loop_
_entity.id
_entity.type
_entity.pdbx_description
1 polymer ?
#
loop_
_entity_poly.entity_id
_entity_poly.type
_entity_poly.pdbx_seq_one_letter_code
_entity_poly.pdbx_strand_id
1 'polypeptide(L)'
;MNLPTMCARAVPIVAVIAGIAAVPQPAAAGKCTTGVWKNLEACGWPGARNTGKRRGLKLKRTRSRTITKDNTVIKGQKIGPDGLVIAAKNVRIRHSTIVKNSGGNGSGVIKILPGASAKIIRTRLNGKGATHAGIWYEGTRLVARGNNIHGVNDGVFVWDTDNFVIKGNYLHSFTENAGNGHVDGFQTEGASNGVIRHNTFNVTQDQTSAIAIWNGRRDSADILVEDNLLAGGGFTVYAQDYSPSEDNPRGGYSVTNIQFLNNKFSTVNYPCVGYWGVWFSRGEPTDGWNRSGNIVLETGRNIDNQNPPKPGGGSCD
;
A
#
# COMPACT_ATOMS: atom_id res chain seq x y z
N MET A 1 4.12 -76.97 -21.99
CA MET A 1 3.03 -76.33 -22.76
C MET A 1 1.80 -76.24 -21.86
N ASN A 2 1.01 -75.18 -22.08
CA ASN A 2 -0.24 -74.77 -21.42
C ASN A 2 -0.11 -73.85 -20.19
N LEU A 3 -0.28 -72.54 -20.43
CA LEU A 3 -0.57 -71.49 -19.45
C LEU A 3 -2.01 -71.62 -18.92
N PRO A 4 -2.29 -71.20 -17.67
CA PRO A 4 -3.64 -70.90 -17.24
C PRO A 4 -3.95 -69.40 -17.32
N THR A 5 -5.14 -69.11 -17.85
CA THR A 5 -5.77 -67.80 -18.03
C THR A 5 -6.13 -67.17 -16.68
N MET A 6 -5.65 -65.95 -16.40
CA MET A 6 -6.11 -65.15 -15.24
C MET A 6 -7.34 -64.31 -15.63
N CYS A 7 -8.48 -64.55 -14.96
CA CYS A 7 -9.62 -63.63 -14.95
C CYS A 7 -9.39 -62.52 -13.91
N ALA A 8 -9.25 -61.27 -14.36
CA ALA A 8 -9.25 -60.11 -13.47
C ALA A 8 -10.68 -59.72 -13.07
N ARG A 9 -10.97 -59.67 -11.77
CA ARG A 9 -12.20 -59.09 -11.22
C ARG A 9 -12.03 -57.58 -11.03
N ALA A 10 -12.93 -56.79 -11.60
CA ALA A 10 -13.01 -55.35 -11.36
C ALA A 10 -13.65 -55.05 -9.99
N VAL A 11 -13.02 -54.18 -9.21
CA VAL A 11 -13.55 -53.62 -7.96
C VAL A 11 -14.19 -52.26 -8.29
N PRO A 12 -15.43 -51.96 -7.84
CA PRO A 12 -16.03 -50.67 -8.11
C PRO A 12 -15.43 -49.60 -7.18
N ILE A 13 -14.96 -48.50 -7.77
CA ILE A 13 -14.55 -47.31 -7.02
C ILE A 13 -15.82 -46.50 -6.71
N VAL A 14 -16.22 -46.45 -5.45
CA VAL A 14 -17.26 -45.52 -4.97
C VAL A 14 -16.61 -44.16 -4.78
N ALA A 15 -16.95 -43.20 -5.65
CA ALA A 15 -16.52 -41.81 -5.52
C ALA A 15 -17.34 -41.10 -4.43
N VAL A 16 -16.69 -40.72 -3.34
CA VAL A 16 -17.25 -39.82 -2.34
C VAL A 16 -17.22 -38.40 -2.90
N ILE A 17 -18.37 -37.87 -3.31
CA ILE A 17 -18.51 -36.47 -3.71
C ILE A 17 -18.54 -35.62 -2.44
N ALA A 18 -17.37 -35.09 -2.06
CA ALA A 18 -17.28 -34.05 -1.05
C ALA A 18 -17.94 -32.76 -1.58
N GLY A 19 -18.89 -32.22 -0.81
CA GLY A 19 -19.63 -31.01 -1.15
C GLY A 19 -18.72 -29.82 -1.47
N ILE A 20 -18.84 -29.31 -2.68
CA ILE A 20 -18.16 -28.11 -3.15
C ILE A 20 -18.78 -26.92 -2.41
N ALA A 21 -17.98 -26.24 -1.58
CA ALA A 21 -18.37 -24.98 -0.99
C ALA A 21 -18.67 -23.97 -2.13
N ALA A 22 -19.86 -23.37 -2.09
CA ALA A 22 -20.31 -22.42 -3.11
C ALA A 22 -19.30 -21.29 -3.28
N VAL A 23 -18.87 -21.07 -4.53
CA VAL A 23 -18.06 -19.93 -4.93
C VAL A 23 -18.87 -18.66 -4.64
N PRO A 24 -18.33 -17.66 -3.90
CA PRO A 24 -19.06 -16.43 -3.64
C PRO A 24 -19.39 -15.74 -4.96
N GLN A 25 -20.68 -15.48 -5.17
CA GLN A 25 -21.20 -14.83 -6.37
C GLN A 25 -20.59 -13.42 -6.50
N PRO A 26 -20.13 -13.01 -7.70
CA PRO A 26 -19.60 -11.66 -7.91
C PRO A 26 -20.65 -10.63 -7.50
N ALA A 27 -20.21 -9.59 -6.78
CA ALA A 27 -21.07 -8.44 -6.52
C ALA A 27 -21.58 -7.88 -7.86
N ALA A 28 -22.89 -7.57 -7.94
CA ALA A 28 -23.48 -6.93 -9.12
C ALA A 28 -22.63 -5.70 -9.51
N ALA A 29 -22.18 -5.64 -10.77
CA ALA A 29 -21.12 -4.74 -11.23
C ALA A 29 -21.27 -3.26 -10.81
N GLY A 30 -22.51 -2.76 -10.66
CA GLY A 30 -22.78 -1.39 -10.19
C GLY A 30 -22.52 -1.13 -8.69
N LYS A 31 -22.52 -2.17 -7.83
CA LYS A 31 -22.24 -1.99 -6.38
C LYS A 31 -20.78 -1.67 -6.10
N CYS A 32 -19.87 -2.11 -6.97
CA CYS A 32 -18.44 -1.92 -6.84
C CYS A 32 -17.89 -0.70 -7.60
N THR A 33 -18.77 0.08 -8.23
CA THR A 33 -18.41 1.39 -8.81
C THR A 33 -18.82 2.53 -7.88
N THR A 34 -20.09 2.59 -7.43
CA THR A 34 -20.60 3.69 -6.58
C THR A 34 -20.65 3.36 -5.09
N GLY A 35 -20.55 2.07 -4.72
CA GLY A 35 -20.65 1.58 -3.34
C GLY A 35 -19.37 0.92 -2.82
N VAL A 36 -18.25 1.04 -3.55
CA VAL A 36 -17.02 0.27 -3.28
C VAL A 36 -16.48 0.49 -1.87
N TRP A 37 -16.48 1.73 -1.37
CA TRP A 37 -15.86 2.07 -0.08
C TRP A 37 -16.61 1.53 1.12
N LYS A 38 -17.92 1.28 0.98
CA LYS A 38 -18.74 0.62 1.99
C LYS A 38 -18.62 -0.90 1.92
N ASN A 39 -18.07 -1.44 0.83
CA ASN A 39 -18.08 -2.86 0.49
C ASN A 39 -16.72 -3.36 -0.03
N LEU A 40 -15.62 -2.77 0.41
CA LEU A 40 -14.27 -2.99 -0.16
C LEU A 40 -13.97 -4.47 -0.34
N GLU A 41 -14.15 -5.27 0.72
CA GLU A 41 -13.81 -6.69 0.67
C GLU A 41 -14.74 -7.51 -0.22
N ALA A 42 -16.02 -7.14 -0.31
CA ALA A 42 -16.97 -7.79 -1.22
C ALA A 42 -16.67 -7.44 -2.69
N CYS A 43 -16.05 -6.28 -2.92
CA CYS A 43 -15.54 -5.84 -4.21
C CYS A 43 -14.10 -6.29 -4.49
N GLY A 44 -13.53 -7.16 -3.65
CA GLY A 44 -12.19 -7.72 -3.83
C GLY A 44 -11.04 -6.85 -3.32
N TRP A 45 -11.32 -5.65 -2.82
CA TRP A 45 -10.31 -4.71 -2.36
C TRP A 45 -9.84 -4.99 -0.92
N PRO A 46 -8.59 -4.63 -0.57
CA PRO A 46 -8.16 -4.54 0.82
C PRO A 46 -9.07 -3.59 1.62
N GLY A 47 -9.57 -4.08 2.75
CA GLY A 47 -10.44 -3.35 3.66
C GLY A 47 -10.25 -3.83 5.10
N ALA A 48 -11.00 -3.25 6.03
CA ALA A 48 -10.84 -3.48 7.48
C ALA A 48 -11.02 -4.95 7.91
N ARG A 49 -11.79 -5.75 7.17
CA ARG A 49 -12.13 -7.14 7.50
C ARG A 49 -11.16 -8.17 6.91
N ASN A 50 -10.49 -7.86 5.79
CA ASN A 50 -9.57 -8.78 5.11
C ASN A 50 -8.09 -8.39 5.26
N THR A 51 -7.77 -7.21 5.78
CA THR A 51 -6.41 -6.78 6.15
C THR A 51 -6.15 -6.81 7.65
N GLY A 52 -4.90 -6.56 8.04
CA GLY A 52 -4.47 -6.53 9.43
C GLY A 52 -4.50 -7.89 10.11
N LYS A 53 -4.57 -7.89 11.45
CA LYS A 53 -4.58 -9.13 12.24
C LYS A 53 -5.76 -10.01 11.86
N ARG A 54 -5.61 -11.33 11.99
CA ARG A 54 -6.74 -12.26 11.81
C ARG A 54 -7.86 -11.92 12.82
N ARG A 55 -9.11 -11.81 12.34
CA ARG A 55 -10.29 -11.65 13.19
C ARG A 55 -10.36 -12.81 14.21
N GLY A 56 -10.83 -12.52 15.42
CA GLY A 56 -10.91 -13.50 16.51
C GLY A 56 -9.57 -13.95 17.11
N LEU A 57 -8.42 -13.57 16.54
CA LEU A 57 -7.12 -13.93 17.12
C LEU A 57 -6.91 -13.19 18.45
N LYS A 58 -6.76 -13.96 19.53
CA LYS A 58 -6.26 -13.49 20.84
C LYS A 58 -4.77 -13.19 20.70
N LEU A 59 -4.37 -11.98 21.07
CA LEU A 59 -2.99 -11.52 20.96
C LEU A 59 -2.28 -11.61 22.32
N LYS A 60 -1.04 -12.10 22.33
CA LYS A 60 -0.16 -11.99 23.50
C LYS A 60 0.27 -10.53 23.67
N ARG A 61 -0.06 -9.91 24.80
CA ARG A 61 0.44 -8.57 25.11
C ARG A 61 1.94 -8.64 25.38
N THR A 62 2.69 -7.75 24.75
CA THR A 62 4.14 -7.59 24.94
C THR A 62 4.51 -6.11 24.81
N ARG A 63 5.71 -5.74 25.24
CA ARG A 63 6.22 -4.36 25.16
C ARG A 63 6.86 -4.04 23.81
N SER A 64 6.90 -2.74 23.48
CA SER A 64 7.79 -2.14 22.48
C SER A 64 9.23 -2.61 22.70
N ARG A 65 10.00 -2.76 21.62
CA ARG A 65 11.42 -3.18 21.69
C ARG A 65 12.13 -3.05 20.35
N THR A 66 13.45 -3.02 20.43
CA THR A 66 14.35 -3.20 19.29
C THR A 66 14.58 -4.69 19.02
N ILE A 67 14.51 -5.08 17.76
CA ILE A 67 14.79 -6.45 17.31
C ILE A 67 16.20 -6.47 16.72
N THR A 68 17.13 -7.09 17.45
CA THR A 68 18.56 -7.15 17.10
C THR A 68 19.01 -8.53 16.64
N LYS A 69 18.17 -9.56 16.75
CA LYS A 69 18.50 -10.92 16.32
C LYS A 69 17.92 -11.22 14.95
N ASP A 70 18.78 -11.65 14.02
CA ASP A 70 18.37 -12.08 12.69
C ASP A 70 17.35 -13.22 12.75
N ASN A 71 16.51 -13.31 11.72
CA ASN A 71 15.48 -14.33 11.56
C ASN A 71 14.38 -14.32 12.64
N THR A 72 14.35 -13.30 13.51
CA THR A 72 13.33 -13.17 14.57
C THR A 72 11.92 -13.23 13.99
N VAL A 73 11.05 -14.00 14.65
CA VAL A 73 9.64 -14.11 14.30
C VAL A 73 8.78 -13.50 15.39
N ILE A 74 8.00 -12.48 15.03
CA ILE A 74 6.96 -11.89 15.87
C ILE A 74 5.61 -12.31 15.30
N LYS A 75 4.87 -13.14 16.04
CA LYS A 75 3.55 -13.63 15.61
C LYS A 75 2.52 -13.46 16.71
N GLY A 76 1.35 -12.92 16.37
CA GLY A 76 0.19 -12.94 17.26
C GLY A 76 0.36 -12.09 18.52
N GLN A 77 1.07 -10.96 18.42
CA GLN A 77 1.35 -10.09 19.56
C GLN A 77 0.58 -8.77 19.47
N LYS A 78 0.23 -8.21 20.63
CA LYS A 78 -0.17 -6.81 20.79
C LYS A 78 1.01 -6.08 21.42
N ILE A 79 1.63 -5.18 20.67
CA ILE A 79 2.86 -4.46 21.02
C ILE A 79 2.55 -2.97 21.11
N GLY A 80 3.12 -2.30 22.09
CA GLY A 80 3.05 -0.86 22.29
C GLY A 80 3.63 -0.48 23.66
N PRO A 81 3.63 0.81 24.01
CA PRO A 81 3.01 1.91 23.28
C PRO A 81 3.91 2.62 22.25
N ASP A 82 5.15 2.18 22.03
CA ASP A 82 6.18 2.95 21.31
C ASP A 82 6.59 2.36 19.95
N GLY A 83 5.90 1.31 19.49
CA GLY A 83 6.18 0.63 18.24
C GLY A 83 7.29 -0.43 18.32
N LEU A 84 7.88 -0.74 17.16
CA LEU A 84 9.05 -1.63 17.03
C LEU A 84 10.16 -0.93 16.25
N VAL A 85 11.40 -1.18 16.66
CA VAL A 85 12.59 -0.85 15.86
C VAL A 85 13.22 -2.16 15.39
N ILE A 86 13.51 -2.28 14.10
CA ILE A 86 14.09 -3.48 13.49
C ILE A 86 15.52 -3.15 13.08
N ALA A 87 16.49 -3.76 13.77
CA ALA A 87 17.92 -3.61 13.56
C ALA A 87 18.58 -4.89 13.03
N ALA A 88 17.77 -5.88 12.64
CA ALA A 88 18.22 -7.21 12.25
C ALA A 88 17.67 -7.63 10.88
N LYS A 89 18.29 -8.63 10.27
CA LYS A 89 17.93 -9.16 8.95
C LYS A 89 16.84 -10.23 9.04
N ASN A 90 16.04 -10.32 7.99
CA ASN A 90 15.01 -11.35 7.79
C ASN A 90 14.01 -11.45 8.97
N VAL A 91 13.64 -10.32 9.56
CA VAL A 91 12.64 -10.30 10.62
C VAL A 91 11.25 -10.52 10.03
N ARG A 92 10.45 -11.38 10.65
CA ARG A 92 9.09 -11.72 10.18
C ARG A 92 8.06 -11.32 11.22
N ILE A 93 7.23 -10.34 10.90
CA ILE A 93 6.15 -9.85 11.74
C ILE A 93 4.83 -10.27 11.10
N ARG A 94 3.99 -11.03 11.82
CA ARG A 94 2.71 -11.49 11.27
C ARG A 94 1.56 -11.59 12.26
N HIS A 95 0.35 -11.28 11.81
CA HIS A 95 -0.88 -11.40 12.61
C HIS A 95 -0.83 -10.65 13.94
N SER A 96 -0.15 -9.50 13.96
CA SER A 96 0.06 -8.72 15.18
C SER A 96 -0.74 -7.41 15.15
N THR A 97 -0.78 -6.74 16.28
CA THR A 97 -1.15 -5.32 16.38
C THR A 97 -0.01 -4.58 17.04
N ILE A 98 0.46 -3.53 16.38
CA ILE A 98 1.54 -2.69 16.89
C ILE A 98 0.98 -1.27 16.98
N VAL A 99 1.21 -0.65 18.13
CA VAL A 99 0.75 0.69 18.44
C VAL A 99 1.96 1.52 18.76
N LYS A 100 2.01 2.72 18.17
CA LYS A 100 2.88 3.80 18.56
C LYS A 100 2.00 5.01 18.89
N ASN A 101 2.18 5.67 20.03
CA ASN A 101 1.37 6.81 20.46
C ASN A 101 2.17 8.09 20.69
N SER A 102 3.41 8.11 20.21
CA SER A 102 4.37 9.18 20.37
C SER A 102 5.33 9.15 19.19
N GLY A 103 5.82 10.31 18.78
CA GLY A 103 6.74 10.40 17.66
C GLY A 103 6.92 11.84 17.22
N GLY A 104 7.82 12.00 16.26
CA GLY A 104 8.03 13.22 15.50
C GLY A 104 8.44 12.83 14.08
N ASN A 105 9.10 13.74 13.38
CA ASN A 105 9.65 13.46 12.07
C ASN A 105 10.60 12.23 12.12
N GLY A 106 10.59 11.37 11.10
CA GLY A 106 11.42 10.16 11.05
C GLY A 106 10.97 8.99 11.94
N SER A 107 9.78 9.07 12.55
CA SER A 107 9.24 8.00 13.40
C SER A 107 8.38 7.00 12.61
N GLY A 108 8.42 5.73 13.01
CA GLY A 108 7.58 4.68 12.43
C GLY A 108 6.89 3.84 13.50
N VAL A 109 5.63 3.40 13.27
CA VAL A 109 5.01 2.36 14.11
C VAL A 109 5.87 1.09 14.08
N ILE A 110 6.42 0.79 12.89
CA ILE A 110 7.61 -0.03 12.73
C ILE A 110 8.66 0.82 12.02
N LYS A 111 9.84 0.98 12.63
CA LYS A 111 11.02 1.56 12.00
C LYS A 111 12.02 0.46 11.64
N ILE A 112 12.40 0.36 10.38
CA ILE A 112 13.38 -0.60 9.87
C ILE A 112 14.65 0.18 9.56
N LEU A 113 15.71 -0.08 10.32
CA LEU A 113 16.96 0.65 10.26
C LEU A 113 17.83 0.24 9.05
N PRO A 114 18.85 1.05 8.69
CA PRO A 114 19.87 0.67 7.73
C PRO A 114 20.45 -0.73 7.99
N GLY A 115 20.64 -1.50 6.92
CA GLY A 115 21.15 -2.88 6.98
C GLY A 115 20.14 -3.94 7.43
N ALA A 116 18.98 -3.56 7.99
CA ALA A 116 17.93 -4.48 8.44
C ALA A 116 17.00 -4.91 7.31
N SER A 117 16.18 -5.95 7.51
CA SER A 117 15.12 -6.32 6.56
C SER A 117 13.94 -6.97 7.25
N ALA A 118 12.75 -6.72 6.71
CA ALA A 118 11.52 -7.19 7.34
C ALA A 118 10.43 -7.62 6.35
N LYS A 119 9.69 -8.66 6.75
CA LYS A 119 8.39 -9.03 6.17
C LYS A 119 7.30 -8.75 7.20
N ILE A 120 6.41 -7.81 6.90
CA ILE A 120 5.31 -7.38 7.75
C ILE A 120 4.02 -7.82 7.07
N ILE A 121 3.38 -8.85 7.60
CA ILE A 121 2.28 -9.56 6.93
C ILE A 121 1.05 -9.59 7.82
N ARG A 122 -0.12 -9.17 7.32
CA ARG A 122 -1.39 -9.25 8.03
C ARG A 122 -1.31 -8.68 9.45
N THR A 123 -0.76 -7.47 9.56
CA THR A 123 -0.53 -6.79 10.83
C THR A 123 -1.29 -5.47 10.85
N ARG A 124 -1.87 -5.12 12.01
CA ARG A 124 -2.48 -3.80 12.23
C ARG A 124 -1.44 -2.86 12.82
N LEU A 125 -1.22 -1.73 12.17
CA LEU A 125 -0.33 -0.66 12.62
C LEU A 125 -1.21 0.54 12.97
N ASN A 126 -0.97 1.14 14.14
CA ASN A 126 -1.73 2.30 14.61
C ASN A 126 -0.77 3.33 15.19
N GLY A 127 -0.64 4.47 14.54
CA GLY A 127 0.20 5.59 15.00
C GLY A 127 -0.48 6.53 16.00
N LYS A 128 -1.76 6.27 16.32
CA LYS A 128 -2.57 6.99 17.31
C LYS A 128 -2.62 8.52 17.12
N GLY A 129 -2.39 8.99 15.90
CA GLY A 129 -2.41 10.41 15.56
C GLY A 129 -1.09 11.13 15.88
N ALA A 130 -0.04 10.43 16.30
CA ALA A 130 1.20 11.04 16.81
C ALA A 130 2.48 10.46 16.19
N THR A 131 2.35 9.59 15.19
CA THR A 131 3.48 8.93 14.53
C THR A 131 3.54 9.37 13.09
N HIS A 132 4.74 9.67 12.59
CA HIS A 132 4.95 10.04 11.20
C HIS A 132 4.52 8.89 10.28
N ALA A 133 5.22 7.75 10.25
CA ALA A 133 4.91 6.66 9.32
C ALA A 133 4.28 5.42 10.00
N GLY A 134 3.43 4.70 9.27
CA GLY A 134 3.05 3.33 9.63
C GLY A 134 4.25 2.39 9.54
N ILE A 135 4.97 2.47 8.43
CA ILE A 135 6.25 1.79 8.23
C ILE A 135 7.27 2.82 7.77
N TRP A 136 8.30 3.05 8.57
CA TRP A 136 9.49 3.81 8.18
C TRP A 136 10.57 2.82 7.74
N TYR A 137 11.02 2.90 6.50
CA TYR A 137 11.93 1.93 5.90
C TYR A 137 13.20 2.58 5.35
N GLU A 138 14.32 2.23 5.97
CA GLU A 138 15.71 2.58 5.57
C GLU A 138 16.55 1.31 5.36
N GLY A 139 15.92 0.14 5.36
CA GLY A 139 16.59 -1.17 5.37
C GLY A 139 17.03 -1.63 3.99
N THR A 140 17.33 -2.93 3.85
CA THR A 140 17.81 -3.56 2.61
C THR A 140 16.72 -4.30 1.84
N ARG A 141 15.64 -4.71 2.52
CA ARG A 141 14.46 -5.28 1.88
C ARG A 141 13.20 -5.13 2.74
N LEU A 142 12.11 -4.68 2.13
CA LEU A 142 10.78 -4.63 2.75
C LEU A 142 9.75 -5.48 1.98
N VAL A 143 8.94 -6.25 2.71
CA VAL A 143 7.67 -6.76 2.20
C VAL A 143 6.56 -6.39 3.18
N ALA A 144 5.67 -5.50 2.80
CA ALA A 144 4.45 -5.15 3.53
C ALA A 144 3.24 -5.72 2.81
N ARG A 145 2.60 -6.75 3.38
CA ARG A 145 1.48 -7.45 2.74
C ARG A 145 0.25 -7.61 3.62
N GLY A 146 -0.93 -7.20 3.12
CA GLY A 146 -2.18 -7.46 3.83
C GLY A 146 -2.33 -6.67 5.13
N ASN A 147 -1.61 -5.57 5.32
CA ASN A 147 -1.60 -4.79 6.55
C ASN A 147 -2.75 -3.79 6.58
N ASN A 148 -3.17 -3.43 7.79
CA ASN A 148 -4.10 -2.34 8.05
C ASN A 148 -3.32 -1.24 8.76
N ILE A 149 -3.13 -0.09 8.11
CA ILE A 149 -2.25 1.00 8.55
C ILE A 149 -3.08 2.27 8.69
N HIS A 150 -3.08 2.87 9.88
CA HIS A 150 -3.90 4.05 10.17
C HIS A 150 -3.36 4.88 11.35
N GLY A 151 -3.88 6.10 11.48
CA GLY A 151 -3.54 7.02 12.56
C GLY A 151 -2.10 7.53 12.49
N VAL A 152 -1.59 7.73 11.28
CA VAL A 152 -0.21 8.16 10.95
C VAL A 152 -0.28 9.34 9.98
N ASN A 153 0.76 10.17 9.84
CA ASN A 153 0.82 11.07 8.67
C ASN A 153 0.93 10.23 7.40
N ASP A 154 1.88 9.31 7.38
CA ASP A 154 2.23 8.56 6.19
C ASP A 154 2.02 7.06 6.37
N GLY A 155 1.52 6.41 5.33
CA GLY A 155 1.25 4.98 5.38
C GLY A 155 2.54 4.17 5.40
N VAL A 156 3.34 4.32 4.34
CA VAL A 156 4.67 3.73 4.20
C VAL A 156 5.62 4.79 3.67
N PHE A 157 6.71 5.02 4.39
CA PHE A 157 7.78 5.91 3.98
C PHE A 157 9.01 5.07 3.64
N VAL A 158 9.47 5.14 2.39
CA VAL A 158 10.74 4.58 1.92
C VAL A 158 11.79 5.68 1.86
N TRP A 159 12.66 5.73 2.85
CA TRP A 159 13.64 6.80 3.01
C TRP A 159 15.00 6.35 2.47
N ASP A 160 15.37 6.88 1.32
CA ASP A 160 16.70 6.71 0.71
C ASP A 160 17.17 5.24 0.64
N THR A 161 16.30 4.35 0.16
CA THR A 161 16.60 2.92 0.03
C THR A 161 15.72 2.21 -1.00
N ASP A 162 16.14 1.01 -1.42
CA ASP A 162 15.54 0.24 -2.51
C ASP A 162 14.76 -0.98 -2.00
N ASN A 163 14.21 -1.76 -2.94
CA ASN A 163 13.76 -3.13 -2.75
C ASN A 163 12.57 -3.27 -1.79
N PHE A 164 11.41 -2.80 -2.22
CA PHE A 164 10.18 -2.87 -1.44
C PHE A 164 9.01 -3.49 -2.21
N VAL A 165 8.16 -4.21 -1.48
CA VAL A 165 6.88 -4.72 -1.99
C VAL A 165 5.76 -4.33 -1.03
N ILE A 166 4.88 -3.44 -1.46
CA ILE A 166 3.68 -2.98 -0.76
C ILE A 166 2.48 -3.56 -1.48
N LYS A 167 1.89 -4.63 -0.94
CA LYS A 167 0.82 -5.38 -1.63
C LYS A 167 -0.39 -5.69 -0.76
N GLY A 168 -1.60 -5.44 -1.24
CA GLY A 168 -2.80 -5.90 -0.54
C GLY A 168 -3.07 -5.17 0.78
N ASN A 169 -2.49 -4.00 1.01
CA ASN A 169 -2.63 -3.26 2.26
C ASN A 169 -3.84 -2.30 2.18
N TYR A 170 -4.40 -1.98 3.34
CA TYR A 170 -5.41 -0.93 3.50
C TYR A 170 -4.81 0.19 4.36
N LEU A 171 -4.64 1.37 3.76
CA LEU A 171 -4.03 2.54 4.39
C LEU A 171 -5.08 3.66 4.42
N HIS A 172 -5.42 4.12 5.61
CA HIS A 172 -6.58 4.99 5.82
C HIS A 172 -6.50 5.77 7.13
N SER A 173 -7.41 6.74 7.30
CA SER A 173 -7.53 7.52 8.54
C SER A 173 -6.19 8.11 8.97
N PHE A 174 -5.57 8.81 8.02
CA PHE A 174 -4.34 9.55 8.25
C PHE A 174 -4.61 10.76 9.14
N THR A 175 -3.54 11.35 9.67
CA THR A 175 -3.58 12.49 10.58
C THR A 175 -2.64 13.58 10.09
N GLU A 176 -2.91 14.83 10.44
CA GLU A 176 -1.98 15.94 10.23
C GLU A 176 -1.22 16.30 11.51
N ASN A 177 -1.67 15.76 12.66
CA ASN A 177 -1.10 16.06 13.99
C ASN A 177 0.32 15.51 14.23
N ALA A 178 0.93 14.81 13.28
CA ALA A 178 2.29 14.29 13.38
C ALA A 178 3.27 15.12 12.53
N GLY A 179 4.58 14.93 12.75
CA GLY A 179 5.61 15.85 12.28
C GLY A 179 6.14 15.67 10.85
N ASN A 180 5.29 15.49 9.83
CA ASN A 180 5.75 15.39 8.42
C ASN A 180 5.45 16.62 7.54
N GLY A 181 4.51 17.50 7.90
CA GLY A 181 4.08 18.59 7.00
C GLY A 181 3.32 18.11 5.75
N HIS A 182 3.47 16.83 5.38
CA HIS A 182 2.73 16.14 4.34
C HIS A 182 1.92 14.97 4.95
N VAL A 183 0.98 14.47 4.16
CA VAL A 183 0.17 13.29 4.47
C VAL A 183 0.13 12.43 3.22
N ASP A 184 0.83 11.30 3.27
CA ASP A 184 1.02 10.46 2.09
C ASP A 184 0.67 8.99 2.33
N GLY A 185 -0.14 8.43 1.43
CA GLY A 185 -0.41 6.99 1.47
C GLY A 185 0.88 6.16 1.36
N PHE A 186 1.71 6.52 0.39
CA PHE A 186 3.09 6.06 0.21
C PHE A 186 3.94 7.28 -0.14
N GLN A 187 5.13 7.39 0.48
CA GLN A 187 6.13 8.39 0.12
C GLN A 187 7.50 7.73 -0.04
N THR A 188 8.29 8.25 -0.96
CA THR A 188 9.73 8.06 -0.99
C THR A 188 10.44 9.36 -1.30
N GLU A 189 11.71 9.47 -0.90
CA GLU A 189 12.60 10.60 -1.20
C GLU A 189 13.82 10.16 -2.05
N GLY A 190 13.67 9.06 -2.79
CA GLY A 190 14.75 8.38 -3.48
C GLY A 190 14.70 6.88 -3.21
N ALA A 191 14.12 6.13 -4.14
CA ALA A 191 14.00 4.68 -4.04
C ALA A 191 13.85 3.99 -5.39
N SER A 192 14.40 2.78 -5.48
CA SER A 192 14.29 1.96 -6.67
C SER A 192 13.85 0.53 -6.41
N ASN A 193 13.49 -0.19 -7.48
CA ASN A 193 13.10 -1.60 -7.46
C ASN A 193 11.86 -1.84 -6.56
N GLY A 194 10.80 -1.09 -6.85
CA GLY A 194 9.60 -1.00 -6.03
C GLY A 194 8.36 -1.62 -6.65
N VAL A 195 7.50 -2.22 -5.83
CA VAL A 195 6.17 -2.68 -6.25
C VAL A 195 5.12 -2.21 -5.26
N ILE A 196 4.14 -1.45 -5.76
CA ILE A 196 2.95 -0.99 -5.04
C ILE A 196 1.73 -1.58 -5.77
N ARG A 197 1.17 -2.67 -5.25
CA ARG A 197 0.14 -3.42 -5.98
C ARG A 197 -1.09 -3.77 -5.17
N HIS A 198 -2.27 -3.57 -5.74
CA HIS A 198 -3.52 -4.04 -5.16
C HIS A 198 -3.70 -3.58 -3.71
N ASN A 199 -3.37 -2.32 -3.42
CA ASN A 199 -3.63 -1.69 -2.14
C ASN A 199 -4.88 -0.80 -2.25
N THR A 200 -5.44 -0.48 -1.09
CA THR A 200 -6.48 0.55 -0.95
C THR A 200 -5.88 1.70 -0.15
N PHE A 201 -5.79 2.88 -0.77
CA PHE A 201 -5.38 4.12 -0.13
C PHE A 201 -6.56 5.07 -0.04
N ASN A 202 -6.90 5.46 1.18
CA ASN A 202 -7.96 6.43 1.45
C ASN A 202 -7.39 7.63 2.21
N VAL A 203 -6.95 8.63 1.47
CA VAL A 203 -6.40 9.88 1.99
C VAL A 203 -7.53 10.90 1.97
N THR A 204 -8.03 11.28 3.14
CA THR A 204 -9.20 12.19 3.26
C THR A 204 -8.78 13.64 3.41
N GLN A 205 -7.47 13.89 3.50
CA GLN A 205 -6.86 15.20 3.53
C GLN A 205 -6.75 15.75 2.10
N ASP A 206 -6.79 17.08 1.99
CA ASP A 206 -6.59 17.83 0.74
C ASP A 206 -5.10 18.09 0.46
N GLN A 207 -4.23 17.44 1.23
CA GLN A 207 -2.78 17.35 1.12
C GLN A 207 -2.32 15.93 1.54
N THR A 208 -1.17 15.41 1.14
CA THR A 208 -0.50 15.73 -0.13
C THR A 208 -0.96 14.70 -1.16
N SER A 209 -0.77 13.40 -0.93
CA SER A 209 -1.05 12.40 -1.95
C SER A 209 -1.46 11.02 -1.44
N ALA A 210 -2.01 10.19 -2.33
CA ALA A 210 -2.04 8.76 -2.09
C ALA A 210 -0.69 8.10 -2.42
N ILE A 211 -0.01 8.57 -3.46
CA ILE A 211 1.30 8.09 -3.91
C ILE A 211 2.20 9.29 -4.23
N ALA A 212 3.27 9.45 -3.45
CA ALA A 212 4.35 10.37 -3.70
C ALA A 212 5.63 9.58 -4.02
N ILE A 213 6.11 9.71 -5.25
CA ILE A 213 7.41 9.20 -5.69
C ILE A 213 8.31 10.41 -5.89
N TRP A 214 9.03 10.79 -4.84
CA TRP A 214 9.98 11.89 -4.84
C TRP A 214 11.41 11.37 -4.86
N ASN A 215 12.35 12.30 -5.08
CA ASN A 215 13.75 12.07 -5.39
C ASN A 215 14.65 13.11 -4.69
N GLY A 216 14.18 13.72 -3.58
CA GLY A 216 14.90 14.78 -2.88
C GLY A 216 16.24 14.36 -2.27
N ARG A 217 16.53 13.05 -2.17
CA ARG A 217 17.78 12.51 -1.60
C ARG A 217 18.63 11.77 -2.61
N ARG A 218 18.00 11.12 -3.59
CA ARG A 218 18.63 10.44 -4.73
C ARG A 218 17.60 10.08 -5.81
N ASP A 219 18.07 9.50 -6.90
CA ASP A 219 17.22 8.96 -7.97
C ASP A 219 16.16 7.99 -7.43
N SER A 220 14.96 8.06 -8.02
CA SER A 220 13.91 7.07 -7.85
C SER A 220 13.65 6.38 -9.19
N ALA A 221 13.71 5.04 -9.23
CA ALA A 221 13.59 4.32 -10.49
C ALA A 221 12.92 2.95 -10.38
N ASP A 222 12.37 2.42 -11.47
CA ASP A 222 11.87 1.04 -11.52
C ASP A 222 10.80 0.75 -10.45
N ILE A 223 9.79 1.63 -10.36
CA ILE A 223 8.66 1.47 -9.44
C ILE A 223 7.39 1.19 -10.23
N LEU A 224 6.77 0.05 -9.93
CA LEU A 224 5.48 -0.33 -10.48
C LEU A 224 4.35 -0.03 -9.49
N VAL A 225 3.41 0.82 -9.89
CA VAL A 225 2.16 1.15 -9.20
C VAL A 225 1.00 0.54 -9.98
N GLU A 226 0.50 -0.62 -9.53
CA GLU A 226 -0.45 -1.42 -10.31
C GLU A 226 -1.70 -1.83 -9.54
N ASP A 227 -2.87 -1.72 -10.18
CA ASP A 227 -4.15 -2.27 -9.71
C ASP A 227 -4.49 -1.79 -8.29
N ASN A 228 -4.18 -0.55 -7.93
CA ASN A 228 -4.54 0.01 -6.62
C ASN A 228 -5.89 0.74 -6.69
N LEU A 229 -6.61 0.80 -5.57
CA LEU A 229 -7.74 1.70 -5.36
C LEU A 229 -7.24 2.93 -4.58
N LEU A 230 -7.29 4.09 -5.23
CA LEU A 230 -6.69 5.35 -4.77
C LEU A 230 -7.76 6.42 -4.62
N ALA A 231 -7.78 7.15 -3.50
CA ALA A 231 -8.65 8.30 -3.30
C ALA A 231 -7.99 9.40 -2.47
N GLY A 232 -8.20 10.64 -2.92
CA GLY A 232 -7.82 11.88 -2.26
C GLY A 232 -6.35 12.27 -2.33
N GLY A 233 -5.92 13.07 -1.35
CA GLY A 233 -4.75 13.95 -1.46
C GLY A 233 -5.10 15.28 -2.15
N GLY A 234 -4.12 16.17 -2.24
CA GLY A 234 -4.18 17.37 -3.07
C GLY A 234 -4.20 16.99 -4.54
N PHE A 235 -3.10 16.42 -5.01
CA PHE A 235 -3.12 15.51 -6.15
C PHE A 235 -2.99 14.08 -5.66
N THR A 236 -3.69 13.14 -6.30
CA THR A 236 -3.58 11.74 -5.85
C THR A 236 -2.19 11.15 -6.09
N VAL A 237 -1.48 11.61 -7.13
CA VAL A 237 -0.16 11.13 -7.55
C VAL A 237 0.81 12.29 -7.79
N TYR A 238 1.98 12.18 -7.16
CA TYR A 238 3.17 12.96 -7.45
C TYR A 238 4.29 12.00 -7.87
N ALA A 239 5.03 12.32 -8.93
CA ALA A 239 6.08 11.47 -9.45
C ALA A 239 7.34 12.26 -9.85
N GLN A 240 7.63 13.31 -9.07
CA GLN A 240 8.87 14.07 -9.05
C GLN A 240 8.80 15.04 -7.87
N ASP A 241 9.93 15.26 -7.19
CA ASP A 241 10.16 16.42 -6.34
C ASP A 241 11.19 17.31 -7.04
N TYR A 242 10.90 18.61 -7.10
CA TYR A 242 11.83 19.61 -7.65
C TYR A 242 12.58 20.36 -6.56
N SER A 243 12.73 19.79 -5.36
CA SER A 243 13.61 20.37 -4.35
C SER A 243 15.07 20.52 -4.88
N PRO A 244 15.71 21.70 -4.73
CA PRO A 244 15.28 22.85 -3.94
C PRO A 244 14.46 23.93 -4.68
N SER A 245 14.21 23.84 -5.98
CA SER A 245 13.20 24.69 -6.64
C SER A 245 12.59 24.11 -7.92
N GLU A 246 11.28 24.33 -8.10
CA GLU A 246 10.54 24.10 -9.36
C GLU A 246 11.17 24.84 -10.56
N ASP A 247 11.94 25.91 -10.28
CA ASP A 247 12.58 26.78 -11.28
C ASP A 247 13.90 26.22 -11.83
N ASN A 248 14.50 25.19 -11.21
CA ASN A 248 15.76 24.60 -11.67
C ASN A 248 15.77 23.06 -11.60
N PRO A 249 14.95 22.38 -12.42
CA PRO A 249 14.80 20.91 -12.38
C PRO A 249 16.07 20.12 -12.77
N ARG A 250 17.15 20.81 -13.19
CA ARG A 250 18.45 20.19 -13.51
C ARG A 250 19.35 19.98 -12.29
N GLY A 251 18.87 20.23 -11.08
CA GLY A 251 19.64 20.16 -9.85
C GLY A 251 19.39 18.91 -9.00
N GLY A 252 19.78 17.72 -9.48
CA GLY A 252 20.22 16.66 -8.58
C GLY A 252 19.95 15.22 -9.02
N TYR A 253 18.67 14.87 -9.15
CA TYR A 253 18.24 13.47 -9.27
C TYR A 253 17.06 13.29 -10.21
N SER A 254 16.93 12.08 -10.75
CA SER A 254 15.93 11.70 -11.75
C SER A 254 14.85 10.78 -11.16
N VAL A 255 13.66 10.86 -11.73
CA VAL A 255 12.60 9.87 -11.55
C VAL A 255 12.39 9.17 -12.88
N THR A 256 12.68 7.88 -12.97
CA THR A 256 12.65 7.14 -14.25
C THR A 256 11.96 5.78 -14.14
N ASN A 257 11.42 5.29 -15.24
CA ASN A 257 10.74 4.00 -15.33
C ASN A 257 9.69 3.78 -14.22
N ILE A 258 8.85 4.80 -14.00
CA ILE A 258 7.72 4.73 -13.07
C ILE A 258 6.46 4.37 -13.84
N GLN A 259 5.85 3.25 -13.49
CA GLN A 259 4.73 2.70 -14.24
C GLN A 259 3.45 2.76 -13.40
N PHE A 260 2.41 3.39 -13.92
CA PHE A 260 1.07 3.40 -13.32
C PHE A 260 0.12 2.58 -14.18
N LEU A 261 -0.16 1.35 -13.76
CA LEU A 261 -0.91 0.39 -14.57
C LEU A 261 -2.23 -0.01 -13.91
N ASN A 262 -3.33 0.07 -14.65
CA ASN A 262 -4.62 -0.49 -14.27
C ASN A 262 -5.20 -0.02 -12.92
N ASN A 263 -4.78 1.14 -12.41
CA ASN A 263 -5.25 1.65 -11.13
C ASN A 263 -6.69 2.21 -11.24
N LYS A 264 -7.41 2.15 -10.12
CA LYS A 264 -8.76 2.70 -9.96
C LYS A 264 -8.70 3.92 -9.05
N PHE A 265 -9.11 5.05 -9.58
CA PHE A 265 -9.11 6.32 -8.90
C PHE A 265 -10.55 6.67 -8.52
N SER A 266 -10.80 6.97 -7.26
CA SER A 266 -12.17 7.17 -6.76
C SER A 266 -12.43 8.60 -6.36
N THR A 267 -13.59 9.11 -6.76
CA THR A 267 -14.08 10.44 -6.39
C THR A 267 -14.75 10.48 -5.01
N VAL A 268 -14.55 9.46 -4.16
CA VAL A 268 -15.23 9.37 -2.86
C VAL A 268 -14.92 10.53 -1.92
N ASN A 269 -13.71 11.08 -1.99
CA ASN A 269 -13.26 12.18 -1.14
C ASN A 269 -13.38 13.53 -1.86
N TYR A 270 -13.04 13.57 -3.14
CA TYR A 270 -13.08 14.80 -3.94
C TYR A 270 -13.58 14.54 -5.37
N PRO A 271 -14.27 15.51 -6.00
CA PRO A 271 -14.78 15.34 -7.36
C PRO A 271 -13.70 15.10 -8.43
N CYS A 272 -12.50 15.61 -8.19
CA CYS A 272 -11.32 15.45 -9.06
C CYS A 272 -10.44 14.25 -8.68
N VAL A 273 -10.97 13.32 -7.86
CA VAL A 273 -10.25 12.23 -7.16
C VAL A 273 -9.36 12.77 -6.04
N GLY A 274 -8.37 13.59 -6.38
CA GLY A 274 -7.71 14.50 -5.44
C GLY A 274 -8.46 15.83 -5.35
N TYR A 275 -8.07 16.70 -4.41
CA TYR A 275 -8.66 18.04 -4.30
C TYR A 275 -8.46 18.86 -5.60
N TRP A 276 -7.25 18.80 -6.17
CA TRP A 276 -6.90 19.48 -7.42
C TRP A 276 -7.01 18.56 -8.63
N GLY A 277 -6.56 17.30 -8.52
CA GLY A 277 -6.53 16.36 -9.63
C GLY A 277 -5.94 15.00 -9.26
N VAL A 278 -5.72 14.15 -10.26
CA VAL A 278 -5.05 12.85 -10.10
C VAL A 278 -3.55 13.02 -10.27
N TRP A 279 -3.11 13.53 -11.41
CA TRP A 279 -1.71 13.67 -11.79
C TRP A 279 -1.26 15.09 -11.50
N PHE A 280 -0.24 15.24 -10.66
CA PHE A 280 0.38 16.55 -10.45
C PHE A 280 1.04 17.02 -11.75
N SER A 281 0.51 18.08 -12.33
CA SER A 281 0.84 18.53 -13.69
C SER A 281 2.27 19.06 -13.83
N ARG A 282 2.86 19.55 -12.74
CA ARG A 282 4.23 20.09 -12.76
C ARG A 282 5.29 19.01 -12.57
N GLY A 283 4.99 17.92 -11.85
CA GLY A 283 5.93 16.88 -11.42
C GLY A 283 5.88 15.57 -12.20
N GLU A 284 6.04 15.66 -13.52
CA GLU A 284 6.19 14.49 -14.38
C GLU A 284 7.54 13.79 -14.15
N PRO A 285 7.62 12.44 -14.24
CA PRO A 285 8.89 11.72 -14.26
C PRO A 285 9.86 12.27 -15.32
N THR A 286 11.15 12.13 -15.06
CA THR A 286 12.23 12.61 -15.94
C THR A 286 12.17 12.02 -17.36
N ASP A 287 11.69 10.78 -17.49
CA ASP A 287 11.49 10.09 -18.77
C ASP A 287 10.03 10.10 -19.26
N GLY A 288 9.20 10.93 -18.64
CA GLY A 288 7.80 11.12 -18.98
C GLY A 288 6.85 10.11 -18.32
N TRP A 289 5.55 10.40 -18.39
CA TRP A 289 4.53 9.53 -17.81
C TRP A 289 4.40 8.19 -18.54
N ASN A 290 4.54 7.08 -17.81
CA ASN A 290 4.16 5.75 -18.26
C ASN A 290 2.88 5.29 -17.55
N ARG A 291 1.73 5.51 -18.22
CA ARG A 291 0.38 5.28 -17.67
C ARG A 291 -0.44 4.46 -18.65
N SER A 292 -1.10 3.40 -18.18
CA SER A 292 -2.02 2.62 -19.01
C SER A 292 -3.11 1.96 -18.17
N GLY A 293 -4.37 2.06 -18.64
CA GLY A 293 -5.52 1.38 -18.03
C GLY A 293 -6.03 2.03 -16.75
N ASN A 294 -5.56 3.25 -16.44
CA ASN A 294 -6.01 4.00 -15.28
C ASN A 294 -7.36 4.63 -15.55
N ILE A 295 -8.31 4.41 -14.62
CA ILE A 295 -9.66 4.94 -14.75
C ILE A 295 -10.15 5.60 -13.48
N VAL A 296 -11.06 6.56 -13.64
CA VAL A 296 -11.97 6.97 -12.57
C VAL A 296 -13.00 5.86 -12.36
N LEU A 297 -13.04 5.27 -11.17
CA LEU A 297 -13.84 4.10 -10.86
C LEU A 297 -15.33 4.33 -11.08
N GLU A 298 -15.84 5.46 -10.60
CA GLU A 298 -17.27 5.78 -10.61
C GLU A 298 -17.82 6.01 -12.03
N THR A 299 -16.97 6.49 -12.95
CA THR A 299 -17.38 6.89 -14.31
C THR A 299 -16.84 5.98 -15.41
N GLY A 300 -15.83 5.15 -15.11
CA GLY A 300 -15.10 4.38 -16.10
C GLY A 300 -14.16 5.21 -16.99
N ARG A 301 -14.04 6.52 -16.75
CA ARG A 301 -13.26 7.43 -17.60
C ARG A 301 -11.78 7.08 -17.54
N ASN A 302 -11.17 6.89 -18.72
CA ASN A 302 -9.73 6.80 -18.85
C ASN A 302 -9.07 8.16 -18.52
N ILE A 303 -8.00 8.11 -17.74
CA ILE A 303 -7.23 9.28 -17.30
C ILE A 303 -5.73 9.11 -17.58
N ASP A 304 -5.32 8.24 -18.50
CA ASP A 304 -3.90 7.99 -18.77
C ASP A 304 -3.18 9.20 -19.38
N ASN A 305 -3.90 10.12 -20.04
CA ASN A 305 -3.32 11.28 -20.72
C ASN A 305 -3.71 12.63 -20.12
N GLN A 306 -4.61 12.64 -19.12
CA GLN A 306 -5.12 13.88 -18.53
C GLN A 306 -5.86 13.62 -17.22
N ASN A 307 -5.97 14.66 -16.40
CA ASN A 307 -6.86 14.68 -15.26
C ASN A 307 -8.36 14.58 -15.67
N PRO A 308 -9.24 14.10 -14.78
CA PRO A 308 -10.68 14.14 -15.00
C PRO A 308 -11.18 15.61 -15.06
N PRO A 309 -12.35 15.89 -15.63
CA PRO A 309 -12.93 17.22 -15.62
C PRO A 309 -13.62 17.49 -14.29
N LYS A 310 -13.79 18.77 -13.96
CA LYS A 310 -14.64 19.18 -12.85
C LYS A 310 -16.12 18.87 -13.15
N PRO A 311 -16.94 18.55 -12.15
CA PRO A 311 -18.39 18.54 -12.31
C PRO A 311 -18.86 19.91 -12.82
N GLY A 312 -19.64 19.93 -13.90
CA GLY A 312 -20.14 21.18 -14.51
C GLY A 312 -19.21 21.81 -15.56
N GLY A 313 -18.05 21.23 -15.83
CA GLY A 313 -17.11 21.70 -16.86
C GLY A 313 -15.81 22.29 -16.28
N GLY A 314 -14.75 22.33 -17.09
CA GLY A 314 -13.40 22.77 -16.69
C GLY A 314 -12.45 21.62 -16.34
N SER A 315 -11.17 21.93 -16.17
CA SER A 315 -10.10 20.96 -15.88
C SER A 315 -9.83 20.85 -14.37
N CYS A 316 -9.49 19.64 -13.91
CA CYS A 316 -8.92 19.39 -12.59
C CYS A 316 -7.39 19.50 -12.68
N ASP A 317 -6.85 20.68 -12.41
CA ASP A 317 -5.41 20.99 -12.35
C ASP A 317 -5.17 22.09 -11.31
#